data_AF-A0A9E4D0Y1-F1
#
_entry.id   AF-A0A9E4D0Y1-F1
#
_cell.length_a   1.000
_cell.length_b   1.000
_cell.length_c   1.000
_cell.angle_alpha   90.00
_cell.angle_beta   90.00
_cell.angle_gamma   90.00
#
_symmetry.space_group_name_H-M   'P 1'
#
loop_
_entity.id
_entity.type
_entity.pdbx_description
1 polymer ?
#
loop_
_entity_poly.entity_id
_entity_poly.type
_entity_poly.pdbx_seq_one_letter_code
_entity_poly.pdbx_strand_id
1 'polypeptide(L)'
;MRWLRLLKRGRHVGADECARVGAVIQSYLDGEYQGDPSWINEHLDVCAHCGLEADLLHRIKDAVARQGHPDSCTRARLQEFADRLADGGLDAADAT
;
A
#
# COMPACT_ATOMS: atom_id res chain seq x y z
N MET A 1 -9.39 12.53 -4.26
CA MET A 1 -8.16 12.07 -4.95
C MET A 1 -8.34 12.22 -6.46
N ARG A 2 -7.49 13.01 -7.14
CA ARG A 2 -7.67 13.41 -8.55
C ARG A 2 -7.46 12.26 -9.56
N TRP A 3 -6.67 11.25 -9.17
CA TRP A 3 -6.34 10.06 -9.96
C TRP A 3 -7.48 9.01 -10.06
N LEU A 4 -8.46 9.01 -9.15
CA LEU A 4 -9.70 8.20 -9.26
C LEU A 4 -10.47 8.46 -10.57
N ARG A 5 -10.29 9.65 -11.19
CA ARG A 5 -11.00 10.05 -12.42
C ARG A 5 -10.31 9.61 -13.72
N LEU A 6 -9.10 9.05 -13.67
CA LEU A 6 -8.27 8.80 -14.85
C LEU A 6 -8.12 7.32 -15.24
N LEU A 7 -8.80 6.41 -14.53
CA LEU A 7 -8.83 4.95 -14.71
C LEU A 7 -9.21 4.44 -16.12
N LYS A 8 -9.47 5.30 -17.11
CA LYS A 8 -10.07 4.92 -18.40
C LYS A 8 -9.16 4.93 -19.63
N ARG A 9 -7.87 5.28 -19.54
CA ARG A 9 -6.95 5.20 -20.70
C ARG A 9 -5.57 4.71 -20.29
N GLY A 10 -5.45 3.39 -20.08
CA GLY A 10 -4.24 2.75 -19.57
C GLY A 10 -3.04 2.90 -20.50
N ARG A 11 -2.00 3.56 -20.02
CA ARG A 11 -0.62 3.33 -20.47
C ARG A 11 0.13 2.69 -19.30
N HIS A 12 0.84 1.60 -19.56
CA HIS A 12 1.89 1.13 -18.67
C HIS A 12 3.10 2.02 -18.91
N VAL A 13 3.46 2.82 -17.91
CA VAL A 13 4.66 3.66 -17.97
C VAL A 13 5.77 2.86 -17.28
N GLY A 14 6.77 2.43 -18.06
CA GLY A 14 8.04 1.80 -17.66
C GLY A 14 8.03 0.87 -16.44
N ALA A 15 8.36 -0.42 -16.61
CA ALA A 15 8.44 -1.37 -15.50
C ALA A 15 9.30 -0.88 -14.31
N ASP A 16 10.41 -0.19 -14.59
CA ASP A 16 11.29 0.40 -13.57
C ASP A 16 10.64 1.53 -12.77
N GLU A 17 9.73 2.29 -13.38
CA GLU A 17 9.01 3.37 -12.69
C GLU A 17 7.88 2.80 -11.83
N CYS A 18 7.15 1.80 -12.33
CA CYS A 18 6.20 1.03 -11.53
C CYS A 18 6.89 0.41 -10.29
N ALA A 19 8.07 -0.17 -10.46
CA ALA A 19 8.83 -0.75 -9.36
C ALA A 19 9.28 0.32 -8.34
N ARG A 20 9.75 1.47 -8.82
CA ARG A 20 10.12 2.60 -7.95
C ARG A 20 8.91 3.15 -7.18
N VAL A 21 7.77 3.32 -7.83
CA VAL A 21 6.52 3.73 -7.16
C VAL A 21 6.09 2.67 -6.15
N GLY A 22 6.03 1.40 -6.54
CA GLY A 22 5.62 0.31 -5.66
C GLY A 22 6.45 0.22 -4.37
N ALA A 23 7.75 0.52 -4.45
CA ALA A 23 8.63 0.56 -3.28
C ALA A 23 8.29 1.65 -2.25
N VAL A 24 7.60 2.73 -2.67
CA VAL A 24 7.30 3.90 -1.80
C VAL A 24 5.81 4.19 -1.67
N ILE A 25 4.95 3.46 -2.39
CA ILE A 25 3.53 3.80 -2.52
C ILE A 25 2.82 3.74 -1.16
N GLN A 26 3.15 2.79 -0.29
CA GLN A 26 2.54 2.69 1.03
C GLN A 26 2.94 3.86 1.94
N SER A 27 4.24 4.13 2.09
CA SER A 27 4.71 5.26 2.90
C SER A 27 4.20 6.60 2.36
N TYR A 28 4.07 6.74 1.04
CA TYR A 28 3.41 7.89 0.43
C TYR A 28 1.93 8.01 0.84
N LEU A 29 1.17 6.92 0.73
CA LEU A 29 -0.25 6.90 1.11
C LEU A 29 -0.47 7.05 2.62
N ASP A 30 0.50 6.68 3.46
CA ASP A 30 0.47 6.87 4.92
C ASP A 30 0.92 8.26 5.36
N GLY A 31 1.44 9.08 4.44
CA GLY A 31 2.01 10.40 4.78
C GLY A 31 3.38 10.32 5.46
N GLU A 32 4.04 9.17 5.40
CA GLU A 32 5.36 8.89 5.97
C GLU A 32 6.50 9.10 4.95
N TYR A 33 6.17 9.30 3.67
CA TYR A 33 7.15 9.58 2.64
C TYR A 33 7.75 10.98 2.81
N GLN A 34 9.09 11.03 2.98
CA GLN A 34 9.83 12.27 3.24
C GLN A 34 10.44 12.93 1.98
N GLY A 35 10.33 12.27 0.82
CA GLY A 35 10.84 12.80 -0.45
C GLY A 35 9.87 13.75 -1.14
N ASP A 36 10.23 14.19 -2.36
CA ASP A 36 9.32 14.95 -3.21
C ASP A 36 8.20 14.04 -3.75
N PRO A 37 6.92 14.29 -3.43
CA PRO A 37 5.81 13.47 -3.90
C PRO A 37 5.41 13.74 -5.35
N SER A 38 6.00 14.74 -6.03
CA SER A 38 5.58 15.17 -7.36
C SER A 38 5.62 14.04 -8.40
N TRP A 39 6.72 13.29 -8.46
CA TRP A 39 6.92 12.18 -9.40
C TRP A 39 5.98 10.99 -9.13
N ILE A 40 5.65 10.74 -7.86
CA ILE A 40 4.68 9.70 -7.49
C ILE A 40 3.30 10.08 -8.02
N ASN A 41 2.90 11.35 -7.80
CA ASN A 41 1.63 11.85 -8.30
C ASN A 41 1.55 11.85 -9.83
N GLU A 42 2.62 12.27 -10.50
CA GLU A 42 2.71 12.24 -11.95
C GLU A 42 2.54 10.80 -12.49
N HIS A 43 3.21 9.83 -11.88
CA HIS A 43 3.07 8.43 -12.27
C HIS A 43 1.66 7.89 -12.01
N LEU A 44 1.08 8.16 -10.84
CA LEU A 44 -0.28 7.71 -10.47
C LEU A 44 -1.36 8.31 -11.38
N ASP A 45 -1.13 9.49 -11.96
CA ASP A 45 -2.04 10.12 -12.91
C ASP A 45 -2.04 9.42 -14.29
N VAL A 46 -0.97 8.71 -14.65
CA VAL A 46 -0.78 8.13 -16.00
C VAL A 46 -0.74 6.60 -16.04
N CYS A 47 -0.35 5.95 -14.95
CA CYS A 47 -0.19 4.50 -14.87
C CYS A 47 -1.42 3.84 -14.24
N ALA A 48 -2.18 3.09 -15.06
CA ALA A 48 -3.38 2.42 -14.59
C ALA A 48 -3.10 1.33 -13.53
N HIS A 49 -1.95 0.66 -13.62
CA HIS A 49 -1.57 -0.40 -12.67
C HIS A 49 -1.34 0.19 -11.27
N CYS A 50 -0.42 1.14 -11.15
CA CYS A 50 -0.12 1.77 -9.86
C CYS A 50 -1.31 2.58 -9.33
N GLY A 51 -2.13 3.17 -10.21
CA GLY A 51 -3.39 3.81 -9.83
C GLY A 51 -4.46 2.84 -9.32
N LEU A 52 -4.47 1.58 -9.74
CA LEU A 52 -5.36 0.56 -9.15
C LEU A 52 -4.81 0.06 -7.81
N GLU A 53 -3.50 -0.13 -7.73
CA GLU A 53 -2.83 -0.58 -6.50
C GLU A 53 -3.02 0.42 -5.35
N ALA A 54 -2.80 1.71 -5.60
CA ALA A 54 -3.01 2.71 -4.58
C ALA A 54 -4.48 2.81 -4.14
N ASP A 55 -5.44 2.60 -5.05
CA ASP A 55 -6.88 2.57 -4.69
C ASP A 55 -7.20 1.35 -3.83
N LEU A 56 -6.64 0.18 -4.16
CA LEU A 56 -6.75 -1.02 -3.35
C LEU A 56 -6.18 -0.81 -1.94
N LEU A 57 -4.99 -0.24 -1.83
CA LEU A 57 -4.35 0.04 -0.55
C LEU A 57 -5.19 1.00 0.30
N HIS A 58 -5.76 2.05 -0.29
CA HIS A 58 -6.70 2.92 0.43
C HIS A 58 -7.94 2.17 0.91
N ARG A 59 -8.56 1.34 0.06
CA ARG A 59 -9.76 0.59 0.46
C ARG A 59 -9.48 -0.39 1.59
N ILE A 60 -8.30 -1.02 1.59
CA ILE A 60 -7.86 -1.89 2.69
C ILE A 60 -7.71 -1.08 3.97
N LYS A 61 -6.99 0.06 3.93
CA LYS A 61 -6.82 0.95 5.08
C LYS A 61 -8.17 1.43 5.64
N ASP A 62 -9.07 1.87 4.77
CA ASP A 62 -10.41 2.29 5.16
C ASP A 62 -11.21 1.14 5.78
N ALA A 63 -11.10 -0.07 5.23
CA ALA A 63 -11.77 -1.26 5.76
C ALA A 63 -11.25 -1.64 7.15
N VAL A 64 -9.94 -1.56 7.36
CA VAL A 64 -9.30 -1.81 8.65
C VAL A 64 -9.71 -0.72 9.66
N ALA A 65 -9.66 0.56 9.26
CA ALA A 65 -10.04 1.68 10.13
C ALA A 65 -11.50 1.57 10.61
N ARG A 66 -12.41 1.04 9.79
CA ARG A 66 -13.81 0.80 10.16
C ARG A 66 -14.01 -0.24 11.26
N GLN A 67 -13.05 -1.15 11.48
CA GLN A 67 -13.13 -2.15 12.56
C GLN A 67 -12.84 -1.54 13.94
N GLY A 68 -12.53 -0.25 14.01
CA GLY A 68 -12.20 0.46 15.24
C GLY A 68 -10.71 0.37 15.59
N HIS A 69 -10.33 1.01 16.69
CA HIS A 69 -8.96 0.97 17.16
C HIS A 69 -8.75 -0.28 18.02
N PRO A 70 -7.84 -1.20 17.65
CA PRO A 70 -7.57 -2.37 18.48
C PRO A 70 -7.04 -1.91 19.84
N ASP A 71 -7.46 -2.61 20.89
CA ASP A 71 -6.87 -2.45 22.22
C ASP A 71 -5.37 -2.80 22.18
N SER A 72 -4.64 -2.42 23.24
CA SER A 72 -3.18 -2.57 23.28
C SER A 72 -2.72 -4.03 23.15
N CYS A 73 -3.48 -5.00 23.67
CA CYS A 73 -3.16 -6.42 23.56
C CYS A 73 -3.36 -6.91 22.12
N THR A 74 -4.48 -6.54 21.50
CA THR A 74 -4.75 -6.87 20.09
C THR A 74 -3.69 -6.26 19.17
N ARG A 75 -3.28 -5.01 19.42
CA ARG A 75 -2.19 -4.37 18.67
C ARG A 75 -0.85 -5.08 18.83
N ALA A 76 -0.48 -5.46 20.05
CA ALA A 76 0.78 -6.16 20.31
C ALA A 76 0.84 -7.48 19.53
N ARG A 77 -0.25 -8.25 19.51
CA ARG A 77 -0.36 -9.50 18.73
C ARG A 77 -0.27 -9.27 17.23
N LEU A 78 -0.88 -8.19 16.72
CA LEU A 78 -0.78 -7.82 15.30
C LEU A 78 0.64 -7.40 14.93
N GLN A 79 1.34 -6.69 15.81
CA GLN A 79 2.73 -6.30 15.61
C GLN A 79 3.63 -7.53 15.58
N GLU A 80 3.51 -8.42 16.57
CA GLU A 80 4.27 -9.68 16.62
C GLU A 80 4.03 -10.54 15.37
N PHE A 81 2.77 -10.63 14.92
CA PHE A 81 2.45 -11.33 13.67
C PHE A 81 3.12 -10.68 12.45
N ALA A 82 3.09 -9.34 12.35
CA ALA A 82 3.72 -8.60 11.27
C ALA A 82 5.25 -8.76 11.26
N ASP A 83 5.88 -8.73 12.43
CA ASP A 83 7.32 -8.93 12.59
C ASP A 83 7.71 -10.35 12.12
N ARG A 84 6.96 -11.38 12.56
CA ARG A 84 7.15 -12.76 12.09
C ARG A 84 6.98 -12.89 10.58
N LEU A 85 6.01 -12.21 9.99
CA LEU A 85 5.79 -12.20 8.54
C LEU A 85 6.95 -11.52 7.80
N ALA A 86 7.46 -10.41 8.32
CA ALA A 86 8.60 -9.69 7.73
C ALA A 86 9.90 -10.52 7.78
N ASP A 87 10.08 -11.32 8.84
CA ASP A 87 11.22 -12.23 9.00
C ASP A 87 11.11 -13.52 8.16
N GLY A 88 10.04 -13.66 7.36
CA GLY A 88 9.78 -14.86 6.55
C GLY A 88 9.22 -16.05 7.32
N GLY A 89 8.84 -15.85 8.58
CA GLY A 89 8.48 -16.89 9.56
C GLY A 89 7.04 -17.43 9.49
N LEU A 90 6.37 -17.33 8.34
CA LEU A 90 5.11 -18.05 8.09
C LEU A 90 5.36 -19.27 7.18
N ASP A 91 6.37 -20.07 7.51
CA ASP A 91 6.42 -21.45 7.00
C ASP A 91 5.26 -22.25 7.62
N ALA A 92 4.67 -23.15 6.83
CA ALA A 92 3.35 -23.78 6.98
C ALA A 92 3.09 -24.66 8.24
N ALA A 93 3.71 -24.39 9.39
CA ALA A 93 3.59 -25.17 10.61
C ALA A 93 2.51 -24.67 11.61
N ASP A 94 1.90 -23.48 11.40
CA ASP A 94 0.86 -22.94 12.30
C ASP A 94 -0.58 -23.31 11.86
N ALA A 95 -0.74 -24.26 10.93
CA ALA A 95 -2.03 -24.86 10.59
C ALA A 95 -2.27 -26.13 11.42
N THR A 96 -2.48 -26.00 12.73
CA THR A 96 -3.07 -27.07 13.56
C THR A 96 -4.02 -26.53 14.61
#